data_AF-A0A7S0P0D3-F1
#
_entry.id   AF-A0A7S0P0D3-F1
#
_cell.length_a   1.000
_cell.length_b   1.000
_cell.length_c   1.000
_cell.angle_alpha   90.00
_cell.angle_beta   90.00
_cell.angle_gamma   90.00
#
_symmetry.space_group_name_H-M   'P 1'
#
loop_
_entity.id
_entity.type
_entity.pdbx_description
1 polymer ?
#
loop_
_entity_poly.entity_id
_entity_poly.type
_entity_poly.pdbx_seq_one_letter_code
_entity_poly.pdbx_strand_id
1 'polypeptide(L)'
;PSACAAGHLSFACAGSAYVALACGILLLLAAGALTYAFVARRIVRAPFQRRAPVVVHFAPVGRALRIVEREMPISWFEEKAPHLAPFLVDLPPGVAIKGGVARKLTKALFGKVEETDKFDIDVEVVIADEVPLTREFTTAVRTALAGRAIGSLILEAQDIEVSSRSNLYKYFYSRDVSQNEVLALKRRDGFVTLLHSEDAAADMVADAIRPSVHSLTTAFCEVWRVGEDGVPYVAGKNVTRSLIRYLKGHGTHYVFDSGTWAHYRRLGLSVTELFQVLKPFHDDDAAFSRAVDHLLELGFISRAELRSYGGANLLWGELLHQMNAKLARYGGRLKVGVELTPQQVELWAENKQARVARTGIVNWWRAPRTGYMPSSESVVSLGRYALPPLFEEYLRSGTTFDVDAFTAPPLPRRAAP
;
A
#
# COMPACT_ATOMS: atom_id res chain seq x y z
N PRO A 1 -64.34 -42.16 -72.76
CA PRO A 1 -62.86 -42.09 -72.78
C PRO A 1 -62.36 -40.67 -72.41
N SER A 2 -62.51 -40.25 -71.16
CA SER A 2 -62.09 -38.90 -70.72
C SER A 2 -61.71 -38.80 -69.23
N ALA A 3 -61.42 -39.91 -68.54
CA ALA A 3 -61.18 -39.92 -67.09
C ALA A 3 -59.76 -40.35 -66.66
N CYS A 4 -58.81 -40.48 -67.60
CA CYS A 4 -57.45 -40.98 -67.28
C CYS A 4 -56.33 -39.92 -67.33
N ALA A 5 -56.61 -38.68 -67.71
CA ALA A 5 -55.55 -37.66 -67.89
C ALA A 5 -55.32 -36.73 -66.68
N ALA A 6 -56.20 -36.72 -65.67
CA ALA A 6 -56.10 -35.78 -64.55
C ALA A 6 -55.19 -36.25 -63.40
N GLY A 7 -54.80 -37.54 -63.36
CA GLY A 7 -53.98 -38.10 -62.28
C GLY A 7 -52.48 -37.83 -62.39
N HIS A 8 -51.96 -37.55 -63.59
CA HIS A 8 -50.52 -37.38 -63.81
C HIS A 8 -50.01 -35.94 -63.58
N LEU A 9 -50.87 -34.92 -63.63
CA LEU A 9 -50.48 -33.53 -63.41
C LEU A 9 -50.35 -33.15 -61.91
N SER A 10 -51.12 -33.78 -61.02
CA SER A 10 -51.02 -33.52 -59.57
C SER A 10 -49.74 -34.07 -58.93
N PHE A 11 -49.18 -35.17 -59.45
CA PHE A 11 -47.92 -35.73 -58.94
C PHE A 11 -46.69 -34.92 -59.39
N ALA A 12 -46.71 -34.35 -60.59
CA ALA A 12 -45.61 -33.53 -61.10
C ALA A 12 -45.47 -32.20 -60.34
N CYS A 13 -46.59 -31.53 -60.04
CA CYS A 13 -46.60 -30.28 -59.27
C CYS A 13 -46.22 -30.48 -57.79
N ALA A 14 -46.67 -31.59 -57.18
CA ALA A 14 -46.27 -31.93 -55.82
C ALA A 14 -44.76 -32.21 -55.72
N GLY A 15 -44.19 -32.97 -56.67
CA GLY A 15 -42.75 -33.26 -56.72
C GLY A 15 -41.88 -32.01 -56.79
N SER A 16 -42.25 -31.03 -57.64
CA SER A 16 -41.53 -29.75 -57.72
C SER A 16 -41.59 -28.92 -56.44
N ALA A 17 -42.72 -28.95 -55.72
CA ALA A 17 -42.86 -28.25 -54.45
C ALA A 17 -41.99 -28.86 -53.35
N TYR A 18 -41.88 -30.20 -53.29
CA TYR A 18 -40.98 -30.87 -52.35
C TYR A 18 -39.50 -30.60 -52.64
N VAL A 19 -39.10 -30.58 -53.92
CA VAL A 19 -37.72 -30.25 -54.31
C VAL A 19 -37.40 -28.80 -53.96
N ALA A 20 -38.30 -27.85 -54.25
CA ALA A 20 -38.11 -26.45 -53.89
C ALA A 20 -38.00 -26.24 -52.38
N LEU A 21 -38.83 -26.93 -51.60
CA LEU A 21 -38.79 -26.90 -50.13
C LEU A 21 -37.49 -27.50 -49.59
N ALA A 22 -37.05 -28.65 -50.11
CA ALA A 22 -35.81 -29.30 -49.71
C ALA A 22 -34.58 -28.43 -50.06
N CYS A 23 -34.56 -27.82 -51.24
CA CYS A 23 -33.52 -26.87 -51.62
C CYS A 23 -33.52 -25.62 -50.74
N GLY A 24 -34.69 -25.09 -50.39
CA GLY A 24 -34.84 -23.96 -49.47
C GLY A 24 -34.30 -24.27 -48.07
N ILE A 25 -34.60 -25.46 -47.54
CA ILE A 25 -34.08 -25.93 -46.24
C ILE A 25 -32.56 -26.09 -46.30
N LEU A 26 -32.02 -26.68 -47.36
CA LEU A 26 -30.57 -26.85 -47.53
C LEU A 26 -29.84 -25.50 -47.63
N LEU A 27 -30.42 -24.52 -48.33
CA LEU A 27 -29.87 -23.17 -48.41
C LEU A 27 -29.89 -22.46 -47.05
N LEU A 28 -30.96 -22.61 -46.27
CA LEU A 28 -31.04 -22.06 -44.91
C LEU A 28 -30.02 -22.71 -43.97
N LEU A 29 -29.84 -24.03 -44.05
CA LEU A 29 -28.83 -24.75 -43.28
C LEU A 29 -27.41 -24.32 -43.68
N ALA A 30 -27.14 -24.16 -44.97
CA ALA A 30 -25.85 -23.68 -45.47
C ALA A 30 -25.56 -22.23 -45.03
N ALA A 31 -26.56 -21.34 -45.11
CA ALA A 31 -26.45 -19.97 -44.64
C ALA A 31 -26.24 -19.89 -43.11
N GLY A 32 -26.95 -20.73 -42.34
CA GLY A 32 -26.76 -20.88 -40.91
C GLY A 32 -25.36 -21.39 -40.55
N ALA A 33 -24.86 -22.40 -41.26
CA ALA A 33 -23.52 -22.94 -41.07
C ALA A 33 -22.43 -21.92 -41.43
N LEU A 34 -22.60 -21.16 -42.52
CA LEU A 34 -21.68 -20.07 -42.91
C LEU A 34 -21.67 -18.93 -41.89
N THR A 35 -22.85 -18.53 -41.40
CA THR A 35 -22.97 -17.49 -40.36
C THR A 35 -22.35 -17.95 -39.06
N TYR A 36 -22.62 -19.19 -38.63
CA TYR A 36 -21.98 -19.80 -37.47
C TYR A 36 -20.47 -19.90 -37.66
N ALA A 37 -19.97 -20.34 -38.82
CA ALA A 37 -18.53 -20.42 -39.09
C ALA A 37 -17.86 -19.03 -39.12
N PHE A 38 -18.55 -18.00 -39.60
CA PHE A 38 -18.07 -16.61 -39.61
C PHE A 38 -18.03 -16.02 -38.20
N VAL A 39 -19.12 -16.19 -37.43
CA VAL A 39 -19.23 -15.76 -36.03
C VAL A 39 -18.24 -16.54 -35.17
N ALA A 40 -18.15 -17.86 -35.30
CA ALA A 40 -17.17 -18.70 -34.62
C ALA A 40 -15.74 -18.32 -35.04
N ARG A 41 -15.44 -18.05 -36.31
CA ARG A 41 -14.11 -17.54 -36.70
C ARG A 41 -13.79 -16.21 -36.08
N ARG A 42 -14.74 -15.26 -35.98
CA ARG A 42 -14.50 -13.98 -35.31
C ARG A 42 -14.38 -14.12 -33.80
N ILE A 43 -15.23 -14.92 -33.16
CA ILE A 43 -15.20 -15.18 -31.72
C ILE A 43 -13.97 -16.02 -31.31
N VAL A 44 -13.50 -16.93 -32.16
CA VAL A 44 -12.36 -17.82 -31.86
C VAL A 44 -11.02 -17.22 -32.29
N ARG A 45 -10.95 -16.43 -33.39
CA ARG A 45 -9.67 -15.80 -33.83
C ARG A 45 -9.41 -14.42 -33.23
N ALA A 46 -10.41 -13.65 -32.79
CA ALA A 46 -10.19 -12.29 -32.29
C ALA A 46 -9.69 -12.17 -30.83
N PRO A 47 -9.97 -13.08 -29.87
CA PRO A 47 -9.46 -12.91 -28.50
C PRO A 47 -8.13 -13.63 -28.21
N PHE A 48 -7.56 -14.40 -29.15
CA PHE A 48 -6.44 -15.31 -28.84
C PHE A 48 -5.17 -15.13 -29.68
N GLN A 49 -5.03 -14.05 -30.44
CA GLN A 49 -3.67 -13.58 -30.73
C GLN A 49 -3.13 -12.95 -29.44
N ARG A 50 -2.59 -13.80 -28.55
CA ARG A 50 -1.86 -13.38 -27.35
C ARG A 50 -0.66 -12.56 -27.82
N ARG A 51 -0.86 -11.25 -28.00
CA ARG A 51 0.26 -10.32 -28.06
C ARG A 51 0.95 -10.41 -26.70
N ALA A 52 2.28 -10.55 -26.72
CA ALA A 52 3.05 -10.51 -25.49
C ALA A 52 2.71 -9.19 -24.78
N PRO A 53 2.35 -9.21 -23.48
CA PRO A 53 2.06 -7.99 -22.75
C PRO A 53 3.26 -7.04 -22.79
N VAL A 54 3.01 -5.75 -23.00
CA VAL A 54 4.03 -4.72 -22.93
C VAL A 54 4.40 -4.52 -21.46
N VAL A 55 5.69 -4.57 -21.15
CA VAL A 55 6.20 -4.24 -19.82
C VAL A 55 6.12 -2.72 -19.65
N VAL A 56 5.33 -2.28 -18.68
CA VAL A 56 5.14 -0.88 -18.33
C VAL A 56 6.10 -0.53 -17.22
N HIS A 57 6.91 0.49 -17.45
CA HIS A 57 7.83 1.05 -16.46
C HIS A 57 7.19 2.29 -15.84
N PHE A 58 7.49 2.55 -14.58
CA PHE A 58 7.01 3.74 -13.90
C PHE A 58 8.18 4.67 -13.60
N ALA A 59 8.29 5.75 -14.38
CA ALA A 59 9.44 6.66 -14.36
C ALA A 59 9.91 7.10 -12.95
N PRO A 60 9.03 7.37 -11.96
CA PRO A 60 9.46 7.68 -10.60
C PRO A 60 10.33 6.61 -9.93
N VAL A 61 10.15 5.32 -10.26
CA VAL A 61 10.97 4.21 -9.72
C VAL A 61 12.44 4.33 -10.11
N GLY A 62 12.72 4.93 -11.25
CA GLY A 62 14.08 5.14 -11.75
C GLY A 62 14.84 6.30 -11.08
N ARG A 63 14.19 7.09 -10.23
CA ARG A 63 14.86 8.17 -9.48
C ARG A 63 15.82 7.58 -8.45
N ALA A 64 16.98 8.21 -8.29
CA ALA A 64 17.94 7.78 -7.30
C ALA A 64 17.40 8.02 -5.88
N LEU A 65 17.45 6.99 -5.04
CA LEU A 65 17.19 7.11 -3.62
C LEU A 65 18.54 7.23 -2.92
N ARG A 66 18.81 8.40 -2.34
CA ARG A 66 20.04 8.66 -1.58
C ARG A 66 19.68 8.89 -0.13
N ILE A 67 20.28 8.11 0.76
CA ILE A 67 20.12 8.28 2.20
C ILE A 67 21.23 9.20 2.71
N VAL A 68 20.84 10.15 3.53
CA VAL A 68 21.70 11.11 4.21
C VAL A 68 21.68 10.76 5.68
N GLU A 69 22.84 10.88 6.32
CA GLU A 69 22.98 10.70 7.76
C GLU A 69 23.42 11.99 8.43
N ARG A 70 22.91 12.21 9.64
CA ARG A 70 23.32 13.29 10.53
C ARG A 70 23.40 12.79 11.95
N GLU A 71 24.54 13.03 12.57
CA GLU A 71 24.77 12.69 13.97
C GLU A 71 24.44 13.89 14.83
N MET A 72 23.58 13.68 15.82
CA MET A 72 23.08 14.74 16.68
C MET A 72 23.17 14.29 18.14
N PRO A 73 23.72 15.12 19.04
CA PRO A 73 23.67 14.82 20.46
C PRO A 73 22.22 14.90 20.94
N ILE A 74 21.79 13.99 21.83
CA ILE A 74 20.43 14.00 22.37
C ILE A 74 20.12 15.34 23.06
N SER A 75 21.12 15.97 23.69
CA SER A 75 20.99 17.29 24.32
C SER A 75 20.56 18.41 23.38
N TRP A 76 20.86 18.30 22.07
CA TRP A 76 20.34 19.25 21.09
C TRP A 76 18.81 19.16 20.99
N PHE A 77 18.24 17.94 21.04
CA PHE A 77 16.79 17.77 21.05
C PHE A 77 16.17 18.20 22.37
N GLU A 78 16.86 18.03 23.51
CA GLU A 78 16.39 18.56 24.79
C GLU A 78 16.22 20.09 24.73
N GLU A 79 17.10 20.80 24.01
CA GLU A 79 17.01 22.25 23.82
C GLU A 79 15.97 22.64 22.75
N LYS A 80 16.01 22.02 21.57
CA LYS A 80 15.23 22.47 20.39
C LYS A 80 13.86 21.81 20.25
N ALA A 81 13.69 20.62 20.80
CA ALA A 81 12.45 19.84 20.74
C ALA A 81 12.26 19.02 22.03
N PRO A 82 12.13 19.68 23.20
CA PRO A 82 12.14 19.02 24.51
C PRO A 82 11.05 17.95 24.66
N HIS A 83 9.92 18.10 23.96
CA HIS A 83 8.85 17.10 23.96
C HIS A 83 9.20 15.83 23.17
N LEU A 84 10.19 15.87 22.27
CA LEU A 84 10.65 14.71 21.49
C LEU A 84 11.86 14.00 22.11
N ALA A 85 12.67 14.71 22.89
CA ALA A 85 13.89 14.16 23.49
C ALA A 85 13.66 12.91 24.37
N PRO A 86 12.60 12.82 25.20
CA PRO A 86 12.33 11.62 26.00
C PRO A 86 12.24 10.34 25.16
N PHE A 87 11.68 10.42 23.94
CA PHE A 87 11.57 9.26 23.06
C PHE A 87 12.95 8.71 22.63
N LEU A 88 13.96 9.59 22.51
CA LEU A 88 15.34 9.19 22.22
C LEU A 88 16.05 8.64 23.48
N VAL A 89 15.80 9.25 24.63
CA VAL A 89 16.41 8.83 25.91
C VAL A 89 15.92 7.44 26.31
N ASP A 90 14.62 7.17 26.20
CA ASP A 90 14.01 5.92 26.65
C ASP A 90 14.20 4.75 25.68
N LEU A 91 14.66 5.02 24.45
CA LEU A 91 14.81 4.01 23.42
C LEU A 91 15.86 2.95 23.83
N PRO A 92 15.52 1.65 23.79
CA PRO A 92 16.50 0.60 24.07
C PRO A 92 17.60 0.50 23.00
N PRO A 93 18.80 -0.01 23.34
CA PRO A 93 19.82 -0.31 22.34
C PRO A 93 19.31 -1.27 21.27
N GLY A 94 19.66 -1.02 19.99
CA GLY A 94 19.21 -1.86 18.88
C GLY A 94 17.75 -1.64 18.47
N VAL A 95 17.08 -0.66 19.05
CA VAL A 95 15.76 -0.19 18.62
C VAL A 95 15.92 1.18 17.97
N ALA A 96 15.24 1.38 16.85
CA ALA A 96 15.20 2.64 16.11
C ALA A 96 13.78 3.21 16.15
N ILE A 97 13.65 4.54 16.11
CA ILE A 97 12.35 5.19 15.95
C ILE A 97 12.11 5.44 14.46
N LYS A 98 10.90 5.15 14.01
CA LYS A 98 10.44 5.41 12.64
C LYS A 98 9.13 6.20 12.65
N GLY A 99 8.59 6.45 11.46
CA GLY A 99 7.24 7.01 11.31
C GLY A 99 7.10 8.44 11.84
N GLY A 100 6.06 8.68 12.65
CA GLY A 100 5.66 10.01 13.11
C GLY A 100 6.74 10.75 13.89
N VAL A 101 7.26 10.14 14.95
CA VAL A 101 8.28 10.75 15.81
C VAL A 101 9.58 11.02 15.06
N ALA A 102 10.06 10.06 14.26
CA ALA A 102 11.27 10.24 13.45
C ALA A 102 11.13 11.39 12.44
N ARG A 103 9.94 11.56 11.84
CA ARG A 103 9.64 12.70 10.96
C ARG A 103 9.71 14.03 11.71
N LYS A 104 9.12 14.13 12.89
CA LYS A 104 9.16 15.36 13.70
C LYS A 104 10.58 15.72 14.13
N LEU A 105 11.36 14.73 14.57
CA LEU A 105 12.79 14.90 14.87
C LEU A 105 13.57 15.44 13.67
N THR A 106 13.32 14.88 12.48
CA THR A 106 13.99 15.30 11.24
C THR A 106 13.53 16.71 10.82
N LYS A 107 12.23 17.03 10.90
CA LYS A 107 11.73 18.37 10.59
C LYS A 107 12.26 19.45 11.53
N ALA A 108 12.51 19.12 12.80
CA ALA A 108 13.16 20.04 13.73
C ALA A 108 14.55 20.48 13.24
N LEU A 109 15.30 19.61 12.57
CA LEU A 109 16.59 19.97 11.94
C LEU A 109 16.46 21.03 10.85
N PHE A 110 15.28 21.12 10.22
CA PHE A 110 14.98 22.06 9.14
C PHE A 110 14.15 23.26 9.62
N GLY A 111 14.05 23.47 10.94
CA GLY A 111 13.30 24.59 11.53
C GLY A 111 11.77 24.49 11.40
N LYS A 112 11.25 23.29 11.07
CA LYS A 112 9.82 23.02 10.85
C LYS A 112 9.24 22.21 12.02
N VAL A 113 9.31 22.74 13.24
CA VAL A 113 8.80 22.03 14.42
C VAL A 113 7.27 21.85 14.27
N GLU A 114 6.82 20.59 14.13
CA GLU A 114 5.39 20.26 14.12
C GLU A 114 4.81 20.42 15.54
N GLU A 115 3.54 20.79 15.65
CA GLU A 115 2.84 20.92 16.94
C GLU A 115 2.77 19.58 17.70
N THR A 116 2.56 19.67 19.01
CA THR A 116 2.42 18.54 19.96
C THR A 116 1.07 17.83 19.83
N ASP A 117 0.63 17.56 18.61
CA ASP A 117 -0.61 16.81 18.34
C ASP A 117 -0.48 15.36 18.83
N LYS A 118 -1.58 14.60 18.83
CA LYS A 118 -1.51 13.14 19.03
C LYS A 118 -0.66 12.51 17.93
N PHE A 119 0.45 11.88 18.30
CA PHE A 119 1.26 11.07 17.41
C PHE A 119 1.46 9.68 17.99
N ASP A 120 1.56 8.71 17.08
CA ASP A 120 1.87 7.32 17.40
C ASP A 120 3.40 7.15 17.36
N ILE A 121 3.93 6.25 18.21
CA ILE A 121 5.33 5.85 18.15
C ILE A 121 5.43 4.55 17.38
N ASP A 122 6.18 4.56 16.28
CA ASP A 122 6.52 3.35 15.54
C ASP A 122 8.01 3.05 15.76
N VAL A 123 8.37 1.78 15.98
CA VAL A 123 9.78 1.37 16.19
C VAL A 123 10.20 0.26 15.24
N GLU A 124 11.50 0.25 14.93
CA GLU A 124 12.19 -0.81 14.21
C GLU A 124 13.18 -1.49 15.15
N VAL A 125 12.98 -2.78 15.42
CA VAL A 125 13.89 -3.58 16.25
C VAL A 125 14.88 -4.27 15.33
N VAL A 126 16.15 -3.92 15.49
CA VAL A 126 17.25 -4.40 14.66
C VAL A 126 17.90 -5.59 15.32
N ILE A 127 17.84 -6.76 14.70
CA ILE A 127 18.40 -7.99 15.27
C ILE A 127 19.66 -8.44 14.52
N ALA A 128 20.46 -9.26 15.18
CA ALA A 128 21.66 -9.83 14.57
C ALA A 128 21.30 -10.75 13.39
N ASP A 129 22.16 -10.77 12.37
CA ASP A 129 21.88 -11.48 11.11
C ASP A 129 21.90 -13.01 11.28
N GLU A 130 22.58 -13.50 12.31
CA GLU A 130 22.64 -14.91 12.68
C GLU A 130 21.34 -15.40 13.33
N VAL A 131 20.50 -14.49 13.81
CA VAL A 131 19.22 -14.82 14.46
C VAL A 131 18.12 -14.97 13.42
N PRO A 132 17.52 -16.16 13.26
CA PRO A 132 16.46 -16.35 12.29
C PRO A 132 15.20 -15.58 12.68
N LEU A 133 14.63 -14.84 11.72
CA LEU A 133 13.34 -14.14 11.84
C LEU A 133 12.17 -15.13 11.74
N THR A 134 12.04 -16.04 12.72
CA THR A 134 10.86 -16.90 12.83
C THR A 134 9.72 -16.16 13.52
N ARG A 135 8.49 -16.63 13.30
CA ARG A 135 7.28 -16.08 13.94
C ARG A 135 7.39 -16.12 15.46
N GLU A 136 7.93 -17.18 16.03
CA GLU A 136 8.11 -17.35 17.47
C GLU A 136 9.04 -16.28 18.01
N PHE A 137 10.17 -16.06 17.33
CA PHE A 137 11.16 -15.06 17.74
C PHE A 137 10.61 -13.63 17.63
N THR A 138 9.97 -13.27 16.51
CA THR A 138 9.39 -11.93 16.33
C THR A 138 8.21 -11.68 17.28
N THR A 139 7.48 -12.73 17.67
CA THR A 139 6.47 -12.68 18.74
C THR A 139 7.11 -12.44 20.11
N ALA A 140 8.24 -13.10 20.42
CA ALA A 140 8.95 -12.92 21.67
C ALA A 140 9.48 -11.49 21.82
N VAL A 141 10.08 -10.93 20.76
CA VAL A 141 10.52 -9.52 20.71
C VAL A 141 9.35 -8.57 20.98
N ARG A 142 8.21 -8.76 20.31
CA ARG A 142 7.01 -7.93 20.54
C ARG A 142 6.48 -8.07 21.97
N THR A 143 6.46 -9.28 22.50
CA THR A 143 6.04 -9.53 23.88
C THR A 143 6.94 -8.82 24.89
N ALA A 144 8.25 -8.78 24.63
CA ALA A 144 9.21 -8.14 25.52
C ALA A 144 9.07 -6.60 25.57
N LEU A 145 8.70 -5.99 24.44
CA LEU A 145 8.66 -4.54 24.26
C LEU A 145 7.26 -3.93 24.39
N ALA A 146 6.20 -4.66 24.04
CA ALA A 146 4.83 -4.14 24.11
C ALA A 146 4.45 -3.81 25.56
N GLY A 147 3.70 -2.72 25.74
CA GLY A 147 3.31 -2.20 27.05
C GLY A 147 4.40 -1.38 27.76
N ARG A 148 5.60 -1.25 27.19
CA ARG A 148 6.65 -0.36 27.71
C ARG A 148 6.35 1.09 27.33
N ALA A 149 6.68 2.01 28.23
CA ALA A 149 6.67 3.42 27.93
C ALA A 149 7.96 3.81 27.18
N ILE A 150 7.82 4.58 26.11
CA ILE A 150 8.92 5.29 25.44
C ILE A 150 8.48 6.75 25.35
N GLY A 151 9.17 7.64 26.06
CA GLY A 151 8.67 8.98 26.30
C GLY A 151 7.30 8.94 26.98
N SER A 152 6.33 9.65 26.41
CA SER A 152 4.96 9.71 26.95
C SER A 152 4.01 8.65 26.39
N LEU A 153 4.48 7.75 25.52
CA LEU A 153 3.62 6.80 24.79
C LEU A 153 3.88 5.36 25.24
N ILE A 154 2.81 4.57 25.27
CA ILE A 154 2.90 3.12 25.49
C ILE A 154 3.08 2.48 24.12
N LEU A 155 4.11 1.65 23.99
CA LEU A 155 4.41 0.95 22.76
C LEU A 155 3.44 -0.23 22.59
N GLU A 156 2.66 -0.22 21.50
CA GLU A 156 1.77 -1.33 21.18
C GLU A 156 2.50 -2.39 20.33
N ALA A 157 2.01 -3.63 20.37
CA ALA A 157 2.62 -4.72 19.59
C ALA A 157 2.61 -4.47 18.07
N GLN A 158 1.62 -3.72 17.58
CA GLN A 158 1.47 -3.40 16.15
C GLN A 158 2.47 -2.34 15.65
N ASP A 159 3.04 -1.57 16.57
CA ASP A 159 3.99 -0.49 16.27
C ASP A 159 5.44 -0.98 16.21
N ILE A 160 5.66 -2.24 16.56
CA ILE A 160 6.96 -2.90 16.57
C ILE A 160 7.11 -3.71 15.28
N GLU A 161 8.04 -3.31 14.42
CA GLU A 161 8.54 -4.18 13.35
C GLU A 161 9.95 -4.68 13.70
N VAL A 162 10.28 -5.86 13.17
CA VAL A 162 11.53 -6.55 13.47
C VAL A 162 12.23 -6.84 12.15
N SER A 163 13.47 -6.40 12.02
CA SER A 163 14.30 -6.61 10.83
C SER A 163 15.68 -7.09 11.24
N SER A 164 16.28 -7.93 10.40
CA SER A 164 17.71 -8.22 10.54
C SER A 164 18.52 -6.98 10.19
N ARG A 165 19.68 -6.82 10.81
CA ARG A 165 20.56 -5.66 10.63
C ARG A 165 20.90 -5.44 9.16
N SER A 166 21.32 -6.47 8.44
CA SER A 166 21.62 -6.40 7.00
C SER A 166 20.42 -6.04 6.13
N ASN A 167 19.18 -6.21 6.61
CA ASN A 167 17.96 -5.88 5.87
C ASN A 167 17.39 -4.49 6.19
N LEU A 168 17.96 -3.77 7.15
CA LEU A 168 17.46 -2.46 7.56
C LEU A 168 17.50 -1.43 6.41
N TYR A 169 18.42 -1.59 5.43
CA TYR A 169 18.43 -0.77 4.22
C TYR A 169 17.09 -0.82 3.45
N LYS A 170 16.29 -1.90 3.58
CA LYS A 170 14.98 -2.02 2.92
C LYS A 170 13.92 -1.08 3.46
N TYR A 171 14.16 -0.52 4.64
CA TYR A 171 13.26 0.42 5.30
C TYR A 171 12.89 1.60 4.39
N PHE A 172 13.88 2.28 3.79
CA PHE A 172 13.62 3.54 3.10
C PHE A 172 12.83 3.36 1.79
N TYR A 173 13.17 2.36 0.97
CA TYR A 173 12.47 2.17 -0.31
C TYR A 173 11.11 1.47 -0.19
N SER A 174 10.72 1.04 1.02
CA SER A 174 9.44 0.40 1.31
C SER A 174 8.40 1.31 1.98
N ARG A 175 8.73 2.59 2.19
CA ARG A 175 7.81 3.56 2.80
C ARG A 175 6.66 3.92 1.87
N ASP A 176 5.63 4.54 2.45
CA ASP A 176 4.40 4.93 1.75
C ASP A 176 4.47 6.35 1.15
N VAL A 177 5.14 7.27 1.84
CA VAL A 177 5.30 8.68 1.44
C VAL A 177 6.68 9.16 1.90
N SER A 178 7.32 10.00 1.08
CA SER A 178 8.72 10.41 1.19
C SER A 178 9.08 10.96 2.56
N GLN A 179 8.24 11.81 3.17
CA GLN A 179 8.49 12.36 4.50
C GLN A 179 8.57 11.30 5.63
N ASN A 180 8.21 10.03 5.38
CA ASN A 180 8.44 8.92 6.33
C ASN A 180 9.67 8.08 5.98
N GLU A 181 10.45 8.44 4.97
CA GLU A 181 11.76 7.85 4.67
C GLU A 181 12.81 8.42 5.62
N VAL A 182 12.54 8.26 6.92
CA VAL A 182 13.30 8.81 8.04
C VAL A 182 13.40 7.77 9.15
N LEU A 183 14.55 7.69 9.80
CA LEU A 183 14.85 6.73 10.86
C LEU A 183 15.78 7.40 11.88
N ALA A 184 15.50 7.22 13.17
CA ALA A 184 16.38 7.68 14.24
C ALA A 184 16.99 6.48 14.96
N LEU A 185 18.30 6.30 14.81
CA LEU A 185 19.07 5.22 15.45
C LEU A 185 19.77 5.76 16.69
N LYS A 186 19.38 5.28 17.87
CA LYS A 186 20.09 5.63 19.10
C LYS A 186 21.47 4.96 19.14
N ARG A 187 22.48 5.74 19.46
CA ARG A 187 23.84 5.27 19.74
C ARG A 187 24.07 5.18 21.26
N ARG A 188 25.06 4.38 21.67
CA ARG A 188 25.39 4.15 23.09
C ARG A 188 26.07 5.34 23.78
N ASP A 189 26.57 6.30 23.02
CA ASP A 189 27.35 7.46 23.46
C ASP A 189 26.51 8.73 23.70
N GLY A 190 25.19 8.61 23.78
CA GLY A 190 24.30 9.76 23.96
C GLY A 190 24.03 10.55 22.67
N PHE A 191 24.42 10.01 21.52
CA PHE A 191 24.06 10.52 20.20
C PHE A 191 22.91 9.73 19.58
N VAL A 192 22.25 10.37 18.62
CA VAL A 192 21.34 9.73 17.67
C VAL A 192 21.86 9.96 16.26
N THR A 193 21.85 8.91 15.45
CA THR A 193 22.05 9.01 14.00
C THR A 193 20.68 9.15 13.36
N LEU A 194 20.39 10.35 12.85
CA LEU A 194 19.21 10.60 12.04
C LEU A 194 19.53 10.27 10.58
N LEU A 195 18.79 9.32 10.03
CA LEU A 195 18.86 8.93 8.64
C LEU A 195 17.60 9.42 7.94
N HIS A 196 17.75 10.02 6.78
CA HIS A 196 16.63 10.42 5.95
C HIS A 196 16.99 10.35 4.47
N SER A 197 16.02 10.16 3.58
CA SER A 197 16.29 10.34 2.16
C SER A 197 16.44 11.82 1.78
N GLU A 198 17.14 12.10 0.68
CA GLU A 198 17.16 13.45 0.10
C GLU A 198 15.76 13.92 -0.31
N ASP A 199 14.94 13.03 -0.88
CA ASP A 199 13.55 13.31 -1.24
C ASP A 199 12.72 13.69 0.01
N ALA A 200 12.92 12.99 1.14
CA ALA A 200 12.24 13.32 2.40
C ALA A 200 12.59 14.74 2.87
N ALA A 201 13.88 15.09 2.88
CA ALA A 201 14.32 16.43 3.30
C ALA A 201 13.77 17.52 2.38
N ALA A 202 13.86 17.32 1.06
CA ALA A 202 13.32 18.26 0.09
C ALA A 202 11.81 18.46 0.24
N ASP A 203 11.06 17.37 0.38
CA ASP A 203 9.61 17.42 0.55
C ASP A 203 9.19 17.96 1.94
N MET A 204 10.00 17.80 2.98
CA MET A 204 9.77 18.45 4.28
C MET A 204 9.97 19.97 4.22
N VAL A 205 11.03 20.43 3.55
CA VAL A 205 11.32 21.87 3.39
C VAL A 205 10.25 22.54 2.52
N ALA A 206 9.81 21.84 1.47
CA ALA A 206 8.78 22.33 0.55
C ALA A 206 7.34 22.20 1.08
N ASP A 207 7.13 21.56 2.24
CA ASP A 207 5.80 21.15 2.73
C ASP A 207 5.01 20.31 1.70
N ALA A 208 5.72 19.45 0.97
CA ALA A 208 5.17 18.61 -0.10
C ALA A 208 4.85 17.19 0.39
N ILE A 209 3.77 16.61 -0.12
CA ILE A 209 3.34 15.23 0.19
C ILE A 209 3.47 14.38 -1.07
N ARG A 210 4.52 13.57 -1.13
CA ARG A 210 4.84 12.72 -2.28
C ARG A 210 4.78 11.24 -1.90
N PRO A 211 4.00 10.41 -2.61
CA PRO A 211 4.08 8.96 -2.46
C PRO A 211 5.49 8.46 -2.71
N SER A 212 5.97 7.56 -1.85
CA SER A 212 7.25 6.86 -2.06
C SER A 212 7.03 5.75 -3.08
N VAL A 213 7.68 5.85 -4.24
CA VAL A 213 7.51 4.92 -5.35
C VAL A 213 8.87 4.42 -5.82
N HIS A 214 9.46 3.55 -5.01
CA HIS A 214 10.81 3.02 -5.25
C HIS A 214 10.83 1.55 -5.70
N SER A 215 9.67 0.91 -5.75
CA SER A 215 9.49 -0.50 -6.15
C SER A 215 8.05 -0.75 -6.58
N LEU A 216 7.79 -1.85 -7.29
CA LEU A 216 6.42 -2.30 -7.59
C LEU A 216 5.65 -2.71 -6.33
N THR A 217 6.28 -3.50 -5.48
CA THR A 217 5.69 -4.03 -4.26
C THR A 217 6.64 -3.93 -3.09
N THR A 218 6.06 -3.81 -1.90
CA THR A 218 6.71 -4.09 -0.62
C THR A 218 6.21 -5.45 -0.11
N ALA A 219 6.70 -5.90 1.04
CA ALA A 219 6.17 -7.08 1.71
C ALA A 219 4.65 -6.98 1.99
N PHE A 220 4.10 -5.77 2.15
CA PHE A 220 2.74 -5.57 2.68
C PHE A 220 1.77 -4.89 1.72
N CYS A 221 2.23 -4.39 0.58
CA CYS A 221 1.37 -3.78 -0.42
C CYS A 221 2.02 -3.67 -1.80
N GLU A 222 1.19 -3.51 -2.82
CA GLU A 222 1.60 -2.87 -4.07
C GLU A 222 1.75 -1.37 -3.84
N VAL A 223 2.76 -0.78 -4.47
CA VAL A 223 3.11 0.64 -4.38
C VAL A 223 2.53 1.41 -5.57
N TRP A 224 2.50 0.77 -6.74
CA TRP A 224 1.91 1.31 -7.96
C TRP A 224 1.31 0.19 -8.82
N ARG A 225 0.51 0.58 -9.82
CA ARG A 225 -0.26 -0.31 -10.70
C ARG A 225 -0.29 0.25 -12.12
N VAL A 226 -0.78 -0.58 -13.05
CA VAL A 226 -0.99 -0.20 -14.46
C VAL A 226 -2.49 -0.24 -14.77
N GLY A 227 -3.00 0.83 -15.35
CA GLY A 227 -4.38 0.93 -15.81
C GLY A 227 -4.65 0.02 -17.01
N GLU A 228 -5.92 -0.16 -17.36
CA GLU A 228 -6.30 -0.88 -18.59
C GLU A 228 -5.86 -0.14 -19.86
N ASP A 229 -5.60 1.16 -19.74
CA ASP A 229 -5.02 2.05 -20.74
C ASP A 229 -3.48 2.00 -20.81
N GLY A 230 -2.84 1.16 -19.98
CA GLY A 230 -1.38 1.04 -19.91
C GLY A 230 -0.69 2.17 -19.13
N VAL A 231 -1.45 3.11 -18.58
CA VAL A 231 -0.90 4.24 -17.82
C VAL A 231 -0.57 3.77 -16.39
N PRO A 232 0.68 3.94 -15.91
CA PRO A 232 1.01 3.63 -14.53
C PRO A 232 0.44 4.69 -13.58
N TYR A 233 0.09 4.26 -12.36
CA TYR A 233 -0.43 5.13 -11.31
C TYR A 233 -0.08 4.58 -9.92
N VAL A 234 0.01 5.47 -8.94
CA VAL A 234 0.28 5.12 -7.54
C VAL A 234 -0.88 4.31 -6.95
N ALA A 235 -0.58 3.24 -6.22
CA ALA A 235 -1.59 2.38 -5.65
C ALA A 235 -2.34 3.06 -4.49
N GLY A 236 -3.58 2.63 -4.30
CA GLY A 236 -4.53 3.12 -3.31
C GLY A 236 -3.98 3.41 -1.94
N LYS A 237 -3.25 2.45 -1.38
CA LYS A 237 -2.67 2.57 -0.04
C LYS A 237 -1.80 3.83 0.09
N ASN A 238 -0.93 4.10 -0.88
CA ASN A 238 0.00 5.22 -0.82
C ASN A 238 -0.73 6.56 -1.09
N VAL A 239 -1.75 6.56 -1.95
CA VAL A 239 -2.64 7.72 -2.15
C VAL A 239 -3.40 8.03 -0.87
N THR A 240 -4.07 7.05 -0.26
CA THR A 240 -4.76 7.17 1.03
C THR A 240 -3.84 7.72 2.12
N ARG A 241 -2.60 7.20 2.24
CA ARG A 241 -1.63 7.70 3.23
C ARG A 241 -1.20 9.14 2.97
N SER A 242 -1.10 9.54 1.71
CA SER A 242 -0.82 10.92 1.33
C SER A 242 -1.98 11.85 1.69
N LEU A 243 -3.23 11.46 1.40
CA LEU A 243 -4.44 12.22 1.75
C LEU A 243 -4.55 12.44 3.27
N ILE A 244 -4.34 11.38 4.06
CA ILE A 244 -4.38 11.47 5.53
C ILE A 244 -3.33 12.46 6.04
N ARG A 245 -2.12 12.49 5.45
CA ARG A 245 -1.07 13.43 5.87
C ARG A 245 -1.42 14.87 5.62
N TYR A 246 -2.03 15.17 4.48
CA TYR A 246 -2.49 16.51 4.15
C TYR A 246 -3.56 16.96 5.14
N LEU A 247 -4.55 16.09 5.39
CA LEU A 247 -5.64 16.38 6.32
C LEU A 247 -5.17 16.52 7.77
N LYS A 248 -4.06 15.88 8.15
CA LYS A 248 -3.34 16.08 9.42
C LYS A 248 -2.40 17.30 9.44
N GLY A 249 -2.31 18.06 8.35
CA GLY A 249 -1.47 19.26 8.27
C GLY A 249 0.04 19.01 8.12
N HIS A 250 0.48 17.80 7.74
CA HIS A 250 1.91 17.48 7.60
C HIS A 250 2.57 18.05 6.33
N GLY A 251 1.77 18.63 5.44
CA GLY A 251 2.18 19.33 4.23
C GLY A 251 1.00 20.04 3.59
N THR A 252 1.26 20.90 2.62
CA THR A 252 0.29 21.85 2.04
C THR A 252 -0.13 21.51 0.62
N HIS A 253 0.55 20.55 -0.03
CA HIS A 253 0.21 20.13 -1.39
C HIS A 253 0.69 18.72 -1.71
N TYR A 254 0.05 18.09 -2.70
CA TYR A 254 0.40 16.75 -3.17
C TYR A 254 1.34 16.81 -4.36
N VAL A 255 2.23 15.82 -4.45
CA VAL A 255 3.07 15.59 -5.63
C VAL A 255 2.71 14.25 -6.25
N PHE A 256 1.50 14.18 -6.81
CA PHE A 256 1.06 13.05 -7.64
C PHE A 256 1.36 13.34 -9.11
N ASP A 257 1.74 12.31 -9.86
CA ASP A 257 1.87 12.40 -11.30
C ASP A 257 0.48 12.55 -11.98
N SER A 258 0.50 12.94 -13.26
CA SER A 258 -0.72 13.16 -14.04
C SER A 258 -1.56 11.89 -14.23
N GLY A 259 -0.93 10.72 -14.33
CA GLY A 259 -1.61 9.44 -14.47
C GLY A 259 -2.37 9.07 -13.20
N THR A 260 -1.75 9.27 -12.04
CA THR A 260 -2.38 9.10 -10.73
C THR A 260 -3.55 10.06 -10.55
N TRP A 261 -3.39 11.35 -10.86
CA TRP A 261 -4.49 12.32 -10.81
C TRP A 261 -5.66 11.91 -11.72
N ALA A 262 -5.36 11.56 -12.98
CA ALA A 262 -6.37 11.17 -13.95
C ALA A 262 -7.12 9.90 -13.50
N HIS A 263 -6.41 8.91 -12.95
CA HIS A 263 -6.99 7.67 -12.47
C HIS A 263 -8.03 7.91 -11.37
N TYR A 264 -7.64 8.62 -10.31
CA TYR A 264 -8.51 8.81 -9.13
C TYR A 264 -9.61 9.85 -9.37
N ARG A 265 -9.43 10.81 -10.27
CA ARG A 265 -10.53 11.70 -10.69
C ARG A 265 -11.56 11.01 -11.57
N ARG A 266 -11.14 10.01 -12.36
CA ARG A 266 -12.03 9.24 -13.25
C ARG A 266 -12.82 8.19 -12.47
N LEU A 267 -12.16 7.46 -11.58
CA LEU A 267 -12.74 6.29 -10.90
C LEU A 267 -13.20 6.58 -9.47
N GLY A 268 -12.73 7.68 -8.87
CA GLY A 268 -12.90 7.95 -7.45
C GLY A 268 -12.04 7.04 -6.58
N LEU A 269 -12.17 7.22 -5.27
CA LEU A 269 -11.64 6.29 -4.27
C LEU A 269 -12.61 5.12 -4.08
N SER A 270 -12.08 3.92 -3.92
CA SER A 270 -12.88 2.77 -3.49
C SER A 270 -13.40 2.97 -2.07
N VAL A 271 -14.48 2.27 -1.74
CA VAL A 271 -15.07 2.22 -0.38
C VAL A 271 -14.04 1.95 0.71
N THR A 272 -13.07 1.05 0.45
CA THR A 272 -12.02 0.73 1.43
C THR A 272 -11.06 1.90 1.62
N GLU A 273 -10.69 2.59 0.53
CA GLU A 273 -9.80 3.76 0.59
C GLU A 273 -10.51 4.95 1.24
N LEU A 274 -11.78 5.21 0.91
CA LEU A 274 -12.60 6.23 1.57
C LEU A 274 -12.70 6.00 3.07
N PHE A 275 -13.04 4.77 3.48
CA PHE A 275 -13.07 4.41 4.88
C PHE A 275 -11.73 4.67 5.57
N GLN A 276 -10.61 4.30 4.95
CA GLN A 276 -9.27 4.51 5.51
C GLN A 276 -8.90 5.99 5.62
N VAL A 277 -9.26 6.83 4.63
CA VAL A 277 -9.00 8.27 4.66
C VAL A 277 -9.82 8.97 5.73
N LEU A 278 -11.10 8.61 5.88
CA LEU A 278 -12.05 9.31 6.75
C LEU A 278 -12.00 8.81 8.20
N LYS A 279 -11.65 7.55 8.44
CA LYS A 279 -11.57 6.94 9.79
C LYS A 279 -10.79 7.80 10.82
N PRO A 280 -9.61 8.38 10.52
CA PRO A 280 -8.88 9.17 11.50
C PRO A 280 -9.58 10.47 11.95
N PHE A 281 -10.61 10.90 11.23
CA PHE A 281 -11.27 12.20 11.45
C PHE A 281 -12.73 12.04 11.89
N HIS A 282 -13.23 10.80 12.04
CA HIS A 282 -14.65 10.52 12.30
C HIS A 282 -15.16 10.95 13.68
N ASP A 283 -14.27 11.20 14.64
CA ASP A 283 -14.64 11.60 16.01
C ASP A 283 -14.88 13.11 16.14
N ASP A 284 -14.52 13.91 15.12
CA ASP A 284 -14.69 15.36 15.08
C ASP A 284 -15.45 15.74 13.80
N ASP A 285 -16.71 16.15 13.94
CA ASP A 285 -17.59 16.52 12.83
C ASP A 285 -17.00 17.60 11.92
N ALA A 286 -16.25 18.56 12.47
CA ALA A 286 -15.61 19.62 11.70
C ALA A 286 -14.42 19.07 10.91
N ALA A 287 -13.57 18.23 11.54
CA ALA A 287 -12.48 17.57 10.85
C ALA A 287 -12.97 16.60 9.76
N PHE A 288 -14.03 15.83 10.06
CA PHE A 288 -14.67 14.93 9.12
C PHE A 288 -15.24 15.67 7.91
N SER A 289 -15.97 16.77 8.15
CA SER A 289 -16.54 17.60 7.08
C SER A 289 -15.45 18.19 6.19
N ARG A 290 -14.36 18.73 6.78
CA ARG A 290 -13.19 19.21 6.01
C ARG A 290 -12.57 18.11 5.16
N ALA A 291 -12.49 16.88 5.69
CA ALA A 291 -11.95 15.76 4.93
C ALA A 291 -12.83 15.40 3.72
N VAL A 292 -14.16 15.39 3.90
CA VAL A 292 -15.11 15.13 2.80
C VAL A 292 -15.06 16.25 1.76
N ASP A 293 -15.07 17.51 2.18
CA ASP A 293 -14.98 18.67 1.29
C ASP A 293 -13.69 18.64 0.47
N HIS A 294 -12.56 18.35 1.10
CA HIS A 294 -11.28 18.19 0.42
C HIS A 294 -11.31 17.08 -0.64
N LEU A 295 -11.95 15.94 -0.35
CA LEU A 295 -12.11 14.86 -1.34
C LEU A 295 -13.02 15.26 -2.52
N LEU A 296 -14.05 16.09 -2.30
CA LEU A 296 -14.87 16.67 -3.36
C LEU A 296 -14.06 17.63 -4.23
N GLU A 297 -13.24 18.50 -3.62
CA GLU A 297 -12.38 19.45 -4.31
C GLU A 297 -11.36 18.76 -5.22
N LEU A 298 -10.78 17.65 -4.75
CA LEU A 298 -9.87 16.84 -5.56
C LEU A 298 -10.57 16.10 -6.71
N GLY A 299 -11.90 15.96 -6.64
CA GLY A 299 -12.71 15.14 -7.56
C GLY A 299 -12.59 13.65 -7.29
N PHE A 300 -12.23 13.24 -6.06
CA PHE A 300 -12.07 11.84 -5.67
C PHE A 300 -13.37 11.19 -5.19
N ILE A 301 -14.36 12.03 -4.88
CA ILE A 301 -15.78 11.69 -4.73
C ILE A 301 -16.60 12.74 -5.48
N SER A 302 -17.78 12.37 -5.96
CA SER A 302 -18.66 13.34 -6.64
C SER A 302 -19.72 13.91 -5.71
N ARG A 303 -20.19 15.14 -5.96
CA ARG A 303 -21.33 15.72 -5.22
C ARG A 303 -22.62 14.92 -5.41
N ALA A 304 -22.79 14.28 -6.57
CA ALA A 304 -23.94 13.43 -6.85
C ALA A 304 -23.92 12.17 -5.98
N GLU A 305 -22.77 11.53 -5.87
CA GLU A 305 -22.53 10.38 -4.99
C GLU A 305 -22.75 10.75 -3.52
N LEU A 306 -22.19 11.87 -3.04
CA LEU A 306 -22.41 12.33 -1.66
C LEU A 306 -23.91 12.59 -1.36
N ARG A 307 -24.63 13.19 -2.30
CA ARG A 307 -26.09 13.37 -2.18
C ARG A 307 -26.84 12.05 -2.16
N SER A 308 -26.41 11.06 -2.94
CA SER A 308 -27.02 9.74 -2.95
C SER A 308 -26.87 9.00 -1.62
N TYR A 309 -25.77 9.24 -0.90
CA TYR A 309 -25.60 8.76 0.48
C TYR A 309 -26.44 9.54 1.50
N GLY A 310 -26.95 10.72 1.15
CA GLY A 310 -27.66 11.61 2.09
C GLY A 310 -26.75 12.54 2.88
N GLY A 311 -25.54 12.81 2.38
CA GLY A 311 -24.57 13.74 2.99
C GLY A 311 -23.43 13.04 3.73
N ALA A 312 -22.56 13.85 4.35
CA ALA A 312 -21.31 13.37 4.95
C ALA A 312 -21.54 12.36 6.09
N ASN A 313 -22.48 12.63 7.00
CA ASN A 313 -22.74 11.75 8.15
C ASN A 313 -23.28 10.38 7.72
N LEU A 314 -24.19 10.36 6.73
CA LEU A 314 -24.73 9.10 6.21
C LEU A 314 -23.72 8.36 5.34
N LEU A 315 -22.82 9.07 4.64
CA LEU A 315 -21.66 8.45 3.99
C LEU A 315 -20.84 7.64 5.00
N TRP A 316 -20.54 8.17 6.19
CA TRP A 316 -19.79 7.41 7.20
C TRP A 316 -20.52 6.14 7.64
N GLY A 317 -21.81 6.24 7.93
CA GLY A 317 -22.65 5.09 8.30
C GLY A 317 -22.67 4.01 7.21
N GLU A 318 -22.75 4.42 5.95
CA GLU A 318 -22.72 3.52 4.80
C GLU A 318 -21.35 2.85 4.61
N LEU A 319 -20.25 3.61 4.79
CA LEU A 319 -18.90 3.04 4.75
C LEU A 319 -18.71 1.98 5.86
N LEU A 320 -19.19 2.24 7.08
CA LEU A 320 -19.19 1.26 8.17
C LEU A 320 -19.98 0.00 7.80
N HIS A 321 -21.19 0.18 7.25
CA HIS A 321 -22.04 -0.92 6.81
C HIS A 321 -21.33 -1.80 5.77
N GLN A 322 -20.78 -1.19 4.71
CA GLN A 322 -20.10 -1.92 3.64
C GLN A 322 -18.80 -2.60 4.12
N MET A 323 -18.03 -1.94 4.97
CA MET A 323 -16.81 -2.53 5.53
C MET A 323 -17.13 -3.71 6.43
N ASN A 324 -18.16 -3.61 7.27
CA ASN A 324 -18.62 -4.73 8.09
C ASN A 324 -19.18 -5.87 7.23
N ALA A 325 -19.96 -5.58 6.18
CA ALA A 325 -20.47 -6.58 5.26
C ALA A 325 -19.34 -7.34 4.54
N LYS A 326 -18.26 -6.67 4.15
CA LYS A 326 -17.06 -7.31 3.59
C LYS A 326 -16.41 -8.26 4.59
N LEU A 327 -16.29 -7.88 5.86
CA LEU A 327 -15.70 -8.70 6.92
C LEU A 327 -16.59 -9.89 7.32
N ALA A 328 -17.90 -9.68 7.36
CA ALA A 328 -18.89 -10.70 7.72
C ALA A 328 -18.88 -11.91 6.76
N ARG A 329 -18.53 -11.71 5.48
CA ARG A 329 -18.33 -12.80 4.51
C ARG A 329 -17.26 -13.81 4.92
N TYR A 330 -16.37 -13.43 5.82
CA TYR A 330 -15.30 -14.27 6.36
C TYR A 330 -15.53 -14.61 7.84
N GLY A 331 -16.76 -14.43 8.35
CA GLY A 331 -17.09 -14.66 9.77
C GLY A 331 -16.56 -13.58 10.72
N GLY A 332 -16.01 -12.47 10.20
CA GLY A 332 -15.50 -11.36 10.98
C GLY A 332 -16.57 -10.31 11.32
N ARG A 333 -16.20 -9.38 12.21
CA ARG A 333 -16.95 -8.15 12.47
C ARG A 333 -15.98 -6.97 12.47
N LEU A 334 -16.42 -5.82 11.98
CA LEU A 334 -15.63 -4.60 12.08
C LEU A 334 -15.48 -4.24 13.55
N LYS A 335 -14.24 -4.16 14.03
CA LYS A 335 -13.91 -3.60 15.34
C LYS A 335 -13.00 -2.40 15.13
N VAL A 336 -13.44 -1.23 15.59
CA VAL A 336 -12.65 0.00 15.54
C VAL A 336 -11.93 0.14 16.88
N GLY A 337 -10.62 0.44 16.84
CA GLY A 337 -9.84 0.69 18.06
C GLY A 337 -9.45 -0.55 18.87
N VAL A 338 -9.36 -1.73 18.23
CA VAL A 338 -8.86 -2.93 18.92
C VAL A 338 -7.36 -3.04 18.72
N GLU A 339 -6.63 -2.97 19.83
CA GLU A 339 -5.22 -3.30 19.91
C GLU A 339 -5.01 -4.79 19.57
N LEU A 340 -4.04 -5.06 18.70
CA LEU A 340 -3.70 -6.42 18.31
C LEU A 340 -2.72 -7.01 19.30
N THR A 341 -2.96 -8.25 19.74
CA THR A 341 -1.95 -9.01 20.47
C THR A 341 -0.75 -9.32 19.55
N PRO A 342 0.45 -9.58 20.10
CA PRO A 342 1.61 -9.97 19.28
C PRO A 342 1.32 -11.08 18.27
N GLN A 343 0.57 -12.11 18.66
CA GLN A 343 0.21 -13.23 17.77
C GLN A 343 -0.75 -12.81 16.66
N GLN A 344 -1.66 -11.87 16.94
CA GLN A 344 -2.58 -11.31 15.95
C GLN A 344 -1.84 -10.42 14.95
N VAL A 345 -0.82 -9.67 15.39
CA VAL A 345 0.06 -8.89 14.50
C VAL A 345 0.77 -9.79 13.51
N GLU A 346 1.33 -10.92 13.96
CA GLU A 346 1.99 -11.89 13.07
C GLU A 346 1.03 -12.49 12.05
N LEU A 347 -0.14 -12.94 12.51
CA LEU A 347 -1.16 -13.49 11.60
C LEU A 347 -1.62 -12.45 10.58
N TRP A 348 -1.75 -11.19 11.00
CA TRP A 348 -2.08 -10.10 10.09
C TRP A 348 -0.96 -9.83 9.07
N ALA A 349 0.31 -9.90 9.48
CA ALA A 349 1.47 -9.70 8.61
C ALA A 349 1.55 -10.80 7.54
N GLU A 350 1.40 -12.07 7.94
CA GLU A 350 1.33 -13.24 7.04
C GLU A 350 0.21 -13.07 6.00
N ASN A 351 -1.00 -12.73 6.46
CA ASN A 351 -2.15 -12.53 5.59
C ASN A 351 -1.94 -11.39 4.58
N LYS A 352 -1.27 -10.32 4.99
CA LYS A 352 -0.91 -9.21 4.09
C LYS A 352 0.09 -9.66 3.03
N GLN A 353 1.15 -10.37 3.41
CA GLN A 353 2.15 -10.89 2.47
C GLN A 353 1.52 -11.85 1.46
N ALA A 354 0.69 -12.79 1.94
CA ALA A 354 -0.06 -13.71 1.08
C ALA A 354 -0.96 -12.96 0.09
N ARG A 355 -1.60 -11.86 0.52
CA ARG A 355 -2.42 -11.02 -0.36
C ARG A 355 -1.59 -10.33 -1.45
N VAL A 356 -0.42 -9.79 -1.13
CA VAL A 356 0.48 -9.17 -2.12
C VAL A 356 0.94 -10.21 -3.15
N ALA A 357 1.36 -11.39 -2.69
CA ALA A 357 1.75 -12.49 -3.57
C ALA A 357 0.60 -12.89 -4.51
N ARG A 358 -0.63 -13.02 -3.98
CA ARG A 358 -1.83 -13.27 -4.78
C ARG A 358 -2.06 -12.18 -5.82
N THR A 359 -1.85 -10.91 -5.50
CA THR A 359 -2.03 -9.84 -6.49
C THR A 359 -1.02 -9.93 -7.63
N GLY A 360 0.24 -10.29 -7.33
CA GLY A 360 1.25 -10.56 -8.37
C GLY A 360 0.78 -11.65 -9.35
N ILE A 361 0.21 -12.74 -8.83
CA ILE A 361 -0.41 -13.78 -9.65
C ILE A 361 -1.56 -13.16 -10.47
N VAL A 362 -2.52 -12.49 -9.85
CA VAL A 362 -3.67 -11.91 -10.56
C VAL A 362 -3.22 -10.97 -11.69
N ASN A 363 -2.21 -10.13 -11.47
CA ASN A 363 -1.67 -9.23 -12.49
C ASN A 363 -1.09 -10.00 -13.68
N TRP A 364 -0.35 -11.09 -13.43
CA TRP A 364 0.15 -11.97 -14.49
C TRP A 364 -0.98 -12.61 -15.30
N TRP A 365 -2.07 -13.05 -14.64
CA TRP A 365 -3.24 -13.61 -15.32
C TRP A 365 -4.05 -12.55 -16.10
N ARG A 366 -4.00 -11.27 -15.66
CA ARG A 366 -4.67 -10.15 -16.34
C ARG A 366 -3.87 -9.62 -17.53
N ALA A 367 -2.55 -9.70 -17.51
CA ALA A 367 -1.67 -9.12 -18.51
C ALA A 367 -2.00 -9.53 -19.97
N PRO A 368 -2.34 -10.80 -20.29
CA PRO A 368 -2.76 -11.17 -21.65
C PRO A 368 -4.08 -10.53 -22.11
N ARG A 369 -4.93 -10.09 -21.17
CA ARG A 369 -6.22 -9.45 -21.47
C ARG A 369 -6.08 -7.95 -21.64
N THR A 370 -5.28 -7.31 -20.79
CA THR A 370 -5.04 -5.86 -20.83
C THR A 370 -3.97 -5.47 -21.84
N GLY A 371 -3.08 -6.39 -22.20
CA GLY A 371 -1.92 -6.12 -23.05
C GLY A 371 -0.75 -5.47 -22.31
N TYR A 372 -0.83 -5.31 -20.99
CA TYR A 372 0.16 -4.61 -20.17
C TYR A 372 0.54 -5.41 -18.93
N MET A 373 1.81 -5.33 -18.53
CA MET A 373 2.36 -5.95 -17.33
C MET A 373 3.25 -4.94 -16.59
N PRO A 374 3.09 -4.70 -15.28
CA PRO A 374 4.00 -3.82 -14.56
C PRO A 374 5.42 -4.40 -14.50
N SER A 375 6.43 -3.53 -14.65
CA SER A 375 7.83 -3.88 -14.37
C SER A 375 8.01 -4.22 -12.89
N SER A 376 8.78 -5.27 -12.60
CA SER A 376 9.17 -5.65 -11.22
C SER A 376 10.42 -4.91 -10.73
N GLU A 377 10.83 -3.85 -11.42
CA GLU A 377 11.99 -3.05 -11.05
C GLU A 377 11.83 -2.36 -9.69
N SER A 378 12.97 -2.13 -9.07
CA SER A 378 13.13 -1.36 -7.84
C SER A 378 14.38 -0.50 -7.96
N VAL A 379 14.44 0.58 -7.17
CA VAL A 379 15.61 1.45 -7.08
C VAL A 379 16.89 0.66 -6.76
N VAL A 380 16.77 -0.43 -6.00
CA VAL A 380 17.87 -1.35 -5.69
C VAL A 380 18.31 -2.14 -6.93
N SER A 381 17.38 -2.83 -7.60
CA SER A 381 17.69 -3.62 -8.80
C SER A 381 18.23 -2.77 -9.96
N LEU A 382 17.91 -1.48 -9.96
CA LEU A 382 18.40 -0.51 -10.96
C LEU A 382 19.77 0.09 -10.59
N GLY A 383 20.36 -0.27 -9.45
CA GLY A 383 21.64 0.30 -8.99
C GLY A 383 21.53 1.79 -8.66
N ARG A 384 20.35 2.25 -8.24
CA ARG A 384 20.04 3.66 -7.96
C ARG A 384 19.85 3.95 -6.46
N TYR A 385 20.16 2.98 -5.60
CA TYR A 385 20.10 3.13 -4.17
C TYR A 385 21.49 3.40 -3.59
N ALA A 386 21.65 4.53 -2.90
CA ALA A 386 22.90 4.91 -2.26
C ALA A 386 22.73 5.08 -0.75
N LEU A 387 23.61 4.42 0.00
CA LEU A 387 23.66 4.50 1.46
C LEU A 387 24.88 5.32 1.88
N PRO A 388 24.80 6.05 3.01
CA PRO A 388 25.94 6.79 3.53
C PRO A 388 26.88 5.86 4.31
N PRO A 389 28.18 6.18 4.40
CA PRO A 389 29.19 5.26 4.92
C PRO A 389 28.96 4.77 6.36
N LEU A 390 28.51 5.62 7.29
CA LEU A 390 28.31 5.17 8.67
C LEU A 390 27.09 4.24 8.77
N PHE A 391 26.06 4.47 7.96
CA PHE A 391 24.98 3.51 7.85
C PHE A 391 25.42 2.18 7.24
N GLU A 392 26.26 2.18 6.20
CA GLU A 392 26.84 0.93 5.66
C GLU A 392 27.70 0.18 6.69
N GLU A 393 28.41 0.90 7.56
CA GLU A 393 29.12 0.31 8.69
C GLU A 393 28.16 -0.25 9.74
N TYR A 394 27.10 0.51 10.08
CA TYR A 394 26.05 0.05 10.99
C TYR A 394 25.38 -1.23 10.48
N LEU A 395 25.11 -1.36 9.19
CA LEU A 395 24.54 -2.59 8.62
C LEU A 395 25.47 -3.81 8.80
N ARG A 396 26.79 -3.59 8.86
CA ARG A 396 27.81 -4.65 9.02
C ARG A 396 28.05 -5.04 10.48
N SER A 397 28.15 -4.07 11.38
CA SER A 397 28.59 -4.31 12.78
C SER A 397 27.87 -3.46 13.82
N GLY A 398 26.79 -2.78 13.44
CA GLY A 398 26.00 -1.93 14.32
C GLY A 398 25.34 -2.69 15.47
N THR A 399 24.93 -1.93 16.48
CA THR A 399 24.26 -2.48 17.68
C THR A 399 22.93 -3.11 17.32
N THR A 400 22.69 -4.31 17.83
CA THR A 400 21.46 -5.08 17.67
C THR A 400 20.74 -5.22 19.02
N PHE A 401 19.44 -5.47 18.96
CA PHE A 401 18.61 -5.79 20.10
C PHE A 401 18.81 -7.25 20.49
N ASP A 402 18.94 -7.48 21.80
CA ASP A 402 19.08 -8.80 22.39
C ASP A 402 17.88 -9.04 23.32
N VAL A 403 16.98 -9.93 22.91
CA VAL A 403 15.73 -10.20 23.63
C VAL A 403 16.00 -10.89 24.97
N ASP A 404 17.01 -11.75 25.06
CA ASP A 404 17.32 -12.51 26.26
C ASP A 404 17.96 -11.60 27.30
N ALA A 405 18.93 -10.78 26.88
CA ALA A 405 19.54 -9.77 27.74
C ALA A 405 18.52 -8.72 28.21
N PHE A 406 17.54 -8.38 27.37
CA PHE A 406 16.51 -7.40 27.68
C PHE A 406 15.45 -7.94 28.67
N THR A 407 15.15 -9.24 28.62
CA THR A 407 14.16 -9.88 29.50
C THR A 407 14.76 -10.48 30.77
N ALA A 408 16.09 -10.60 30.85
CA ALA A 408 16.79 -11.07 32.03
C ALA A 408 16.44 -10.24 33.29
N PRO A 409 16.30 -10.87 34.46
CA PRO A 409 16.14 -10.15 35.72
C PRO A 409 17.31 -9.18 35.90
N PRO A 410 17.10 -7.96 36.44
CA PRO A 410 18.21 -7.07 36.75
C PRO A 410 19.20 -7.82 37.64
N LEU A 411 20.48 -7.84 37.23
CA LEU A 411 21.53 -8.45 38.04
C LEU A 411 21.43 -7.90 39.47
N PRO A 412 21.51 -8.75 40.51
CA PRO A 412 21.47 -8.27 41.89
C PRO A 412 22.56 -7.21 42.02
N ARG A 413 22.15 -5.99 42.39
CA ARG A 413 23.10 -4.89 42.64
C ARG A 413 24.14 -5.44 43.60
N ARG A 414 25.40 -5.56 43.14
CA ARG A 414 26.50 -5.81 44.06
C ARG A 414 26.40 -4.71 45.11
N ALA A 415 26.19 -5.11 46.36
CA ALA A 415 26.29 -4.19 47.49
C ALA A 415 27.61 -3.44 47.32
N ALA A 416 27.55 -2.12 47.25
CA ALA A 416 28.75 -1.31 47.23
C ALA A 416 29.58 -1.68 48.47
N PRO A 417 30.91 -1.84 48.34
CA PRO A 417 31.77 -2.09 49.49
C PRO A 417 31.69 -0.96 50.52
#